data_AF-A0A3C0R7N1-F1
#
_entry.id   AF-A0A3C0R7N1-F1
#
_cell.length_a   1.000
_cell.length_b   1.000
_cell.length_c   1.000
_cell.angle_alpha   90.00
_cell.angle_beta   90.00
_cell.angle_gamma   90.00
#
_symmetry.space_group_name_H-M   'P 1'
#
loop_
_entity.id
_entity.type
_entity.pdbx_description
1 polymer ?
#
loop_
_entity_poly.entity_id
_entity_poly.type
_entity_poly.pdbx_seq_one_letter_code
_entity_poly.pdbx_strand_id
1 'polypeptide(L)' 'KSFAARDSIAMDAVSVKDKQVLLKRMQALMARQIWRNEGYFEIMNRQDMAVQKALQVLQAKN' A
#
# COMPACT_ATOMS: atom_id res chain seq x y z
N LYS A 1 21.51 1.61 7.50
CA LYS A 1 21.27 2.51 8.67
C LYS A 1 22.10 3.80 8.59
N SER A 2 23.41 3.74 8.31
CA SER A 2 24.28 4.92 8.22
C SER A 2 23.83 5.99 7.21
N PHE A 3 23.29 5.60 6.05
CA PHE A 3 22.79 6.54 5.04
C PHE A 3 21.59 7.35 5.55
N ALA A 4 20.59 6.68 6.11
CA ALA A 4 19.39 7.32 6.66
C ALA A 4 19.68 8.22 7.87
N ALA A 5 20.64 7.81 8.73
CA ALA A 5 21.06 8.63 9.86
C ALA A 5 21.71 9.96 9.44
N ARG A 6 22.42 9.99 8.29
CA ARG A 6 22.96 11.24 7.71
C ARG A 6 21.87 12.20 7.25
N ASP A 7 20.70 11.67 6.90
CA ASP A 7 19.51 12.42 6.50
C ASP A 7 18.55 12.68 7.68
N SER A 8 19.06 12.57 8.91
CA SER A 8 18.28 12.75 10.15
C SER A 8 17.07 11.82 10.29
N ILE A 9 17.04 10.68 9.59
CA ILE A 9 15.97 9.69 9.67
C ILE A 9 16.31 8.64 10.74
N ALA A 10 15.58 8.68 11.86
CA ALA A 10 15.69 7.71 12.94
C ALA A 10 14.98 6.40 12.57
N MET A 11 15.73 5.44 12.02
CA MET A 11 15.23 4.12 11.61
C MET A 11 14.74 3.25 12.78
N ASP A 12 15.14 3.59 14.00
CA ASP A 12 14.86 2.82 15.21
C ASP A 12 13.44 3.09 15.74
N ALA A 13 12.83 4.21 15.33
CA ALA A 13 11.47 4.60 15.65
C ALA A 13 10.41 4.06 14.68
N VAL A 14 10.83 3.36 13.61
CA VAL A 14 9.90 2.86 12.58
C VAL A 14 9.20 1.60 13.08
N SER A 15 7.88 1.68 13.27
CA SER A 15 7.10 0.52 13.69
C SER A 15 6.95 -0.52 12.59
N VAL A 16 6.60 -1.76 12.96
CA VAL A 16 6.26 -2.82 11.98
C VAL A 16 5.11 -2.40 11.07
N LYS A 17 4.13 -1.68 11.63
CA LYS A 17 2.98 -1.14 10.87
C LYS A 17 3.44 -0.12 9.83
N ASP A 18 4.32 0.80 10.20
CA ASP A 18 4.82 1.83 9.27
C ASP A 18 5.61 1.19 8.13
N LYS A 19 6.43 0.18 8.44
CA LYS A 19 7.14 -0.61 7.42
C LYS A 19 6.16 -1.28 6.45
N GLN A 20 5.10 -1.89 6.94
CA GLN A 20 4.08 -2.53 6.09
C GLN A 20 3.39 -1.51 5.18
N VAL A 21 3.03 -0.34 5.71
CA VAL A 21 2.42 0.74 4.93
C VAL A 21 3.38 1.24 3.83
N LEU A 22 4.66 1.44 4.17
CA LEU A 22 5.69 1.86 3.22
C LEU A 22 5.86 0.85 2.09
N LEU A 23 6.00 -0.44 2.42
CA LEU A 23 6.16 -1.51 1.43
C LEU A 23 4.94 -1.62 0.51
N LYS A 24 3.73 -1.56 1.06
CA LYS A 24 2.50 -1.56 0.26
C LYS A 24 2.46 -0.38 -0.71
N ARG A 25 2.85 0.82 -0.26
CA ARG A 25 2.86 2.02 -1.10
C ARG A 25 3.92 1.96 -2.19
N MET A 26 5.11 1.44 -1.87
CA MET A 26 6.14 1.19 -2.87
C MET A 26 5.65 0.22 -3.96
N GLN A 27 5.01 -0.89 -3.56
CA GLN A 27 4.42 -1.84 -4.50
C GLN A 27 3.37 -1.18 -5.40
N ALA A 28 2.42 -0.43 -4.83
CA ALA A 28 1.39 0.27 -5.59
C ALA A 28 1.98 1.30 -6.57
N LEU A 29 3.03 2.03 -6.19
CA LEU A 29 3.69 3.00 -7.05
C LEU A 29 4.51 2.33 -8.17
N MET A 30 5.16 1.20 -7.91
CA MET A 30 5.82 0.41 -8.96
C MET A 30 4.79 -0.14 -9.95
N ALA A 31 3.67 -0.66 -9.45
CA ALA A 31 2.59 -1.11 -10.31
C ALA A 31 2.00 0.03 -11.12
N ARG A 32 1.93 1.24 -10.56
CA ARG A 32 1.57 2.46 -11.30
C ARG A 32 2.56 2.77 -12.41
N GLN A 33 3.85 2.63 -12.15
CA GLN A 33 4.89 2.92 -13.13
C GLN A 33 4.78 1.99 -14.35
N ILE A 34 4.41 0.73 -14.15
CA ILE A 34 4.34 -0.29 -15.22
C ILE A 34 2.98 -0.29 -15.92
N TRP A 35 1.89 -0.28 -15.15
CA TRP A 35 0.52 -0.49 -15.64
C TRP A 35 -0.41 0.70 -15.40
N ARG A 36 0.15 1.88 -15.10
CA ARG A 36 -0.60 3.13 -14.90
C ARG A 36 -1.64 2.99 -13.78
N ASN A 37 -2.82 3.57 -13.93
CA ASN A 37 -3.82 3.58 -12.87
C ASN A 37 -4.34 2.19 -12.50
N GLU A 38 -4.43 1.28 -13.47
CA GLU A 38 -4.93 -0.08 -13.24
C GLU A 38 -4.05 -0.85 -12.25
N GLY A 39 -2.72 -0.86 -12.48
CA GLY A 39 -1.79 -1.50 -11.55
C GLY A 39 -1.79 -0.86 -10.16
N TYR A 40 -1.96 0.46 -10.07
CA TYR A 40 -2.08 1.14 -8.78
C TYR A 40 -3.32 0.66 -7.99
N PHE A 41 -4.48 0.68 -8.63
CA PHE A 41 -5.74 0.33 -7.97
C PHE A 41 -5.85 -1.17 -7.70
N GLU A 42 -5.26 -2.02 -8.53
CA GLU A 42 -5.14 -3.46 -8.28
C GLU A 42 -4.48 -3.75 -6.93
N ILE A 43 -3.42 -3.03 -6.56
CA ILE A 43 -2.74 -3.23 -5.28
C ILE A 43 -3.46 -2.52 -4.13
N MET A 44 -3.88 -1.26 -4.36
CA MET A 44 -4.48 -0.46 -3.29
C MET A 44 -5.84 -0.99 -2.83
N ASN A 45 -6.66 -1.48 -3.76
CA ASN A 45 -8.04 -1.87 -3.48
C ASN A 45 -8.16 -3.25 -2.81
N ARG A 46 -7.14 -4.13 -2.91
CA ARG A 46 -7.16 -5.48 -2.32
C ARG A 46 -7.52 -5.52 -0.83
N GLN A 47 -7.12 -4.50 -0.10
CA GLN A 47 -7.36 -4.38 1.35
C GLN A 47 -8.13 -3.10 1.70
N ASP A 48 -8.72 -2.43 0.71
CA ASP A 48 -9.55 -1.27 0.98
C ASP A 48 -10.90 -1.74 1.53
N MET A 49 -11.24 -1.27 2.73
CA MET A 49 -12.46 -1.72 3.43
C MET A 49 -13.74 -1.34 2.67
N ALA A 50 -13.75 -0.19 1.99
CA ALA A 50 -14.90 0.24 1.22
C ALA A 50 -15.08 -0.63 -0.03
N VAL A 51 -13.99 -0.94 -0.74
CA VAL A 51 -14.03 -1.87 -1.89
C VAL A 51 -14.45 -3.26 -1.46
N GLN A 52 -13.88 -3.80 -0.38
CA GLN A 52 -14.28 -5.11 0.14
C GLN A 52 -15.77 -5.15 0.52
N LYS A 53 -16.27 -4.09 1.17
CA LYS A 53 -17.69 -4.02 1.52
C LYS A 53 -18.59 -3.93 0.29
N ALA A 54 -18.19 -3.18 -0.72
CA ALA A 54 -18.93 -3.09 -1.98
C ALA A 54 -19.00 -4.47 -2.67
N LEU A 55 -17.89 -5.20 -2.74
CA LEU A 55 -17.85 -6.56 -3.29
C LEU A 55 -18.76 -7.52 -2.51
N GLN A 56 -18.79 -7.44 -1.18
CA GLN A 56 -19.71 -8.24 -0.36
C GLN A 56 -21.18 -7.95 -0.69
N VAL A 57 -21.55 -6.66 -0.84
CA VAL A 57 -22.93 -6.28 -1.19
C VAL A 57 -23.30 -6.76 -2.59
N LEU A 58 -22.37 -6.70 -3.55
CA LEU A 58 -22.61 -7.20 -4.90
C LEU A 58 -22.79 -8.73 -4.93
N GLN A 59 -21.97 -9.47 -4.18
CA GLN A 59 -22.07 -10.94 -4.09
C GLN A 59 -23.36 -11.40 -3.39
N ALA A 60 -23.83 -10.67 -2.38
CA ALA A 60 -25.06 -11.01 -1.66
C ALA A 60 -26.36 -10.72 -2.43
N LYS A 61 -26.27 -9.97 -3.54
CA LYS A 61 -27.42 -9.62 -4.41
C LYS A 61 -27.59 -10.56 -5.62
N ASN A 62 -26.63 -11.45 -5.85
CA ASN A 62 -26.67 -12.49 -6.88
C ASN A 62 -27.10 -13.83 -6.27
#